data_AF-A0A0C3ND14-F1
#
_entry.id   AF-A0A0C3ND14-F1
#
_cell.length_a   1.000
_cell.length_b   1.000
_cell.length_c   1.000
_cell.angle_alpha   90.00
_cell.angle_beta   90.00
_cell.angle_gamma   90.00
#
_symmetry.space_group_name_H-M   'P 1'
#
loop_
_entity.id
_entity.type
_entity.pdbx_description
1 polymer ?
#
loop_
_entity_poly.entity_id
_entity_poly.type
_entity_poly.pdbx_seq_one_letter_code
_entity_poly.pdbx_strand_id
1 'polypeptide(L)'
;HRGGYYPWFRENLHIFNSRGGPPDFLAVARPYLDSADREKEPHQLVPEAKRKSFILYALLLNGYHPNPSIEPDTICKELYFEFGFVTGRGSEGEQVLPWVYRKLIPECTFTEFWTAFQSNNLVALMDTKGLGPERKQVQHFEAFMKIKGNEWCPTVWHLRLFVHSPNVDPP
;
A
#
# COMPACT_ATOMS: atom_id res chain seq x y z
N HIS A 1 22.53 9.05 -0.25
CA HIS A 1 23.11 8.19 -1.30
C HIS A 1 22.05 7.22 -1.81
N ARG A 2 21.75 7.31 -3.12
CA ARG A 2 21.14 6.29 -4.00
C ARG A 2 19.80 5.65 -3.58
N GLY A 3 18.69 6.32 -3.91
CA GLY A 3 17.43 5.64 -4.23
C GLY A 3 17.45 5.19 -5.69
N GLY A 4 18.28 4.20 -6.00
CA GLY A 4 18.34 3.61 -7.34
C GLY A 4 17.07 2.82 -7.59
N TYR A 5 16.21 3.33 -8.47
CA TYR A 5 15.09 2.61 -9.06
C TYR A 5 15.58 1.24 -9.55
N TYR A 6 15.18 0.16 -8.87
CA TYR A 6 15.65 -1.19 -9.21
C TYR A 6 14.86 -1.75 -10.41
N PRO A 7 15.51 -2.06 -11.54
CA PRO A 7 14.88 -2.67 -12.71
C PRO A 7 14.30 -4.06 -12.43
N TRP A 8 14.86 -4.76 -11.43
CA TRP A 8 14.43 -6.11 -11.08
C TRP A 8 12.96 -6.16 -10.64
N PHE A 9 12.50 -5.24 -9.79
CA PHE A 9 11.10 -5.15 -9.38
C PHE A 9 10.17 -4.89 -10.58
N ARG A 10 10.64 -4.08 -11.54
CA ARG A 10 9.95 -3.71 -12.79
C ARG A 10 9.79 -4.88 -13.76
N GLU A 11 10.79 -5.75 -13.81
CA GLU A 11 10.77 -6.93 -14.67
C GLU A 11 10.03 -8.12 -14.06
N ASN A 12 9.83 -8.18 -12.74
CA ASN A 12 9.38 -9.41 -12.09
C ASN A 12 7.98 -9.30 -11.46
N LEU A 13 7.23 -8.23 -11.73
CA LEU A 13 5.86 -8.13 -11.22
C LEU A 13 4.91 -9.19 -11.82
N HIS A 14 5.16 -9.59 -13.08
CA HIS A 14 4.50 -10.75 -13.68
C HIS A 14 4.91 -12.10 -13.06
N ILE A 15 6.01 -12.14 -12.29
CA ILE A 15 6.51 -13.32 -11.55
C ILE A 15 5.82 -13.46 -10.19
N PHE A 16 5.19 -12.42 -9.63
CA PHE A 16 4.27 -12.61 -8.51
C PHE A 16 3.03 -13.44 -8.87
N ASN A 17 2.76 -13.61 -10.17
CA ASN A 17 1.83 -14.60 -10.70
C ASN A 17 2.52 -15.90 -11.18
N SER A 18 3.85 -15.99 -11.16
CA SER A 18 4.64 -17.08 -11.79
C SER A 18 5.89 -17.48 -10.99
N ARG A 19 5.73 -18.35 -9.99
CA ARG A 19 6.63 -19.45 -9.53
C ARG A 19 8.17 -19.32 -9.36
N GLY A 20 8.86 -18.18 -9.50
CA GLY A 20 10.34 -18.24 -9.37
C GLY A 20 11.14 -16.94 -9.31
N GLY A 21 10.79 -16.02 -8.41
CA GLY A 21 11.61 -14.83 -8.14
C GLY A 21 12.81 -15.09 -7.18
N PRO A 22 13.83 -14.19 -7.16
CA PRO A 22 14.97 -14.16 -6.24
C PRO A 22 14.53 -14.00 -4.78
N PRO A 23 15.46 -14.13 -3.80
CA PRO A 23 15.18 -14.36 -2.39
C PRO A 23 13.97 -13.57 -1.90
N ASP A 24 12.95 -14.36 -1.60
CA ASP A 24 11.52 -14.06 -1.69
C ASP A 24 11.20 -12.67 -1.10
N PHE A 25 10.94 -11.68 -1.97
CA PHE A 25 10.53 -10.31 -1.59
C PHE A 25 9.40 -10.33 -0.54
N LEU A 26 8.55 -11.35 -0.61
CA LEU A 26 7.43 -11.59 0.29
C LEU A 26 7.85 -12.29 1.60
N ALA A 27 8.99 -12.98 1.64
CA ALA A 27 9.47 -13.68 2.84
C ALA A 27 9.77 -12.74 4.00
N VAL A 28 10.11 -11.47 3.76
CA VAL A 28 10.26 -10.50 4.86
C VAL A 28 8.94 -10.25 5.61
N ALA A 29 7.81 -10.39 4.91
CA ALA A 29 6.48 -10.21 5.46
C ALA A 29 5.85 -11.52 5.95
N ARG A 30 6.35 -12.70 5.52
CA ARG A 30 5.81 -14.01 5.94
C ARG A 30 5.73 -14.20 7.46
N PRO A 31 6.70 -13.78 8.29
CA PRO A 31 6.60 -13.93 9.74
C PRO A 31 5.39 -13.24 10.37
N TYR A 32 4.88 -12.18 9.72
CA TYR A 32 3.71 -11.43 10.18
C TYR A 32 2.39 -12.12 9.88
N LEU A 33 2.36 -13.04 8.90
CA LEU A 33 1.17 -13.85 8.65
C LEU A 33 0.89 -14.78 9.83
N ASP A 34 -0.40 -15.03 10.05
CA ASP A 34 -0.86 -16.10 10.95
C ASP A 34 -0.24 -17.43 10.51
N SER A 35 0.07 -18.32 11.46
CA SER A 35 0.74 -19.58 11.18
C SER A 35 0.07 -20.40 10.06
N ALA A 36 -1.26 -20.34 9.96
CA ALA A 36 -2.05 -21.02 8.93
C ALA A 36 -1.87 -20.46 7.51
N ASP A 37 -1.36 -19.23 7.37
CA ASP A 37 -1.22 -18.51 6.09
C ASP A 37 0.25 -18.40 5.64
N ARG A 38 1.23 -18.73 6.49
CA ARG A 38 2.67 -18.54 6.20
C ARG A 38 3.19 -19.33 4.99
N GLU A 39 2.56 -20.47 4.72
CA GLU A 39 2.91 -21.35 3.60
C GLU A 39 2.08 -21.05 2.34
N LYS A 40 1.04 -20.22 2.46
CA LYS A 40 0.16 -19.88 1.35
C LYS A 40 0.84 -18.91 0.38
N GLU A 41 0.60 -19.12 -0.90
CA GLU A 41 0.97 -18.14 -1.92
C GLU A 41 0.04 -16.91 -1.86
N PRO A 42 0.50 -15.73 -2.32
CA PRO A 42 -0.29 -14.49 -2.22
C PRO A 42 -1.70 -14.58 -2.80
N HIS A 43 -1.89 -15.34 -3.88
CA HIS A 43 -3.18 -15.54 -4.51
C HIS A 43 -4.14 -16.41 -3.68
N GLN A 44 -3.63 -17.21 -2.75
CA GLN A 44 -4.39 -18.03 -1.81
C GLN A 44 -4.78 -17.27 -0.54
N LEU A 45 -4.25 -16.06 -0.34
CA LEU A 45 -4.62 -15.20 0.77
C LEU A 45 -5.96 -14.54 0.49
N VAL A 46 -7.00 -15.09 1.11
CA VAL A 46 -8.37 -14.58 1.07
C VAL A 46 -8.73 -14.08 2.48
N PRO A 47 -9.39 -12.92 2.63
CA PRO A 47 -9.95 -12.03 1.61
C PRO A 47 -8.90 -11.17 0.88
N GLU A 48 -9.30 -10.49 -0.20
CA GLU A 48 -8.41 -9.62 -1.00
C GLU A 48 -7.70 -8.56 -0.16
N ALA A 49 -8.37 -8.01 0.86
CA ALA A 49 -7.79 -7.11 1.84
C ALA A 49 -6.54 -7.69 2.54
N LYS A 50 -6.55 -9.01 2.82
CA LYS A 50 -5.42 -9.73 3.41
C LYS A 50 -4.25 -9.79 2.42
N ARG A 51 -4.52 -10.17 1.16
CA ARG A 51 -3.49 -10.20 0.10
C ARG A 51 -2.87 -8.82 -0.11
N LYS A 52 -3.68 -7.77 -0.23
CA LYS A 52 -3.21 -6.39 -0.44
C LYS A 52 -2.38 -5.88 0.74
N SER A 53 -2.83 -6.15 1.97
CA SER A 53 -2.09 -5.83 3.19
C SER A 53 -0.73 -6.55 3.26
N PHE A 54 -0.69 -7.83 2.88
CA PHE A 54 0.55 -8.61 2.84
C PHE A 54 1.57 -8.04 1.85
N ILE A 55 1.12 -7.68 0.64
CA ILE A 55 1.99 -7.08 -0.38
C ILE A 55 2.49 -5.69 0.08
N LEU A 56 1.63 -4.90 0.73
CA LEU A 56 2.04 -3.62 1.32
C LEU A 56 3.10 -3.81 2.41
N TYR A 57 2.94 -4.79 3.30
CA TYR A 57 3.95 -5.12 4.32
C TYR A 57 5.28 -5.47 3.67
N ALA A 58 5.27 -6.34 2.65
CA ALA A 58 6.48 -6.71 1.91
C ALA A 58 7.15 -5.47 1.29
N LEU A 59 6.39 -4.56 0.66
CA LEU A 59 6.92 -3.31 0.12
C LEU A 59 7.58 -2.46 1.21
N LEU A 60 6.87 -2.20 2.30
CA LEU A 60 7.30 -1.31 3.37
C LEU A 60 8.51 -1.85 4.14
N LEU A 61 8.53 -3.15 4.45
CA LEU A 61 9.62 -3.81 5.17
C LEU A 61 10.91 -3.89 4.34
N ASN A 62 10.79 -3.99 3.02
CA ASN A 62 11.93 -3.88 2.13
C ASN A 62 12.41 -2.42 1.91
N GLY A 63 11.80 -1.44 2.59
CA GLY A 63 12.19 -0.04 2.46
C GLY A 63 11.55 0.70 1.28
N TYR A 64 10.62 0.08 0.57
CA TYR A 64 9.86 0.68 -0.53
C TYR A 64 8.51 1.24 -0.07
N HIS A 65 7.82 1.95 -0.96
CA HIS A 65 6.42 2.37 -0.79
C HIS A 65 5.75 2.46 -2.17
N PRO A 66 4.41 2.35 -2.24
CA PRO A 66 3.69 2.53 -3.50
C PRO A 66 3.98 3.91 -4.12
N ASN A 67 4.20 3.96 -5.44
CA ASN A 67 4.51 5.17 -6.20
C ASN A 67 3.79 5.12 -7.57
N PRO A 68 3.07 6.19 -7.98
CA PRO A 68 2.28 6.20 -9.20
C PRO A 68 3.10 6.33 -10.49
N SER A 69 4.36 6.78 -10.40
CA SER A 69 5.27 6.96 -11.55
C SER A 69 5.92 5.65 -12.02
N ILE A 70 5.66 4.54 -11.32
CA ILE A 70 6.07 3.21 -11.77
C ILE A 70 4.98 2.70 -12.73
N GLU A 71 5.33 2.51 -14.01
CA GLU A 71 4.47 1.92 -15.06
C GLU A 71 3.94 0.51 -14.68
N PRO A 72 3.14 -0.12 -15.56
CA PRO A 72 1.69 -0.28 -15.48
C PRO A 72 1.24 -1.36 -14.49
N ASP A 73 1.91 -1.52 -13.34
CA ASP A 73 1.53 -2.56 -12.40
C ASP A 73 0.26 -2.20 -11.64
N THR A 74 -0.84 -2.84 -12.04
CA THR A 74 -2.19 -2.66 -11.51
C THR A 74 -2.20 -2.72 -9.99
N ILE A 75 -1.49 -3.68 -9.39
CA ILE A 75 -1.49 -3.86 -7.94
C ILE A 75 -0.77 -2.73 -7.20
N CYS A 76 0.33 -2.19 -7.73
CA CYS A 76 1.03 -1.07 -7.12
C CYS A 76 0.18 0.21 -7.17
N LYS A 77 -0.56 0.41 -8.27
CA LYS A 77 -1.51 1.53 -8.41
C LYS A 77 -2.71 1.37 -7.49
N GLU A 78 -3.27 0.17 -7.40
CA GLU A 78 -4.35 -0.16 -6.44
C GLU A 78 -3.89 0.10 -5.01
N LEU A 79 -2.71 -0.39 -4.61
CA LEU A 79 -2.17 -0.15 -3.27
C LEU A 79 -1.91 1.34 -3.02
N TYR A 80 -1.39 2.07 -4.00
CA TYR A 80 -1.17 3.52 -3.90
C TYR A 80 -2.49 4.27 -3.65
N PHE A 81 -3.55 3.86 -4.33
CA PHE A 81 -4.86 4.47 -4.19
C PHE A 81 -5.57 4.02 -2.91
N GLU A 82 -5.75 2.72 -2.70
CA GLU A 82 -6.55 2.17 -1.60
C GLU A 82 -5.96 2.43 -0.21
N PHE A 83 -4.63 2.49 -0.10
CA PHE A 83 -3.98 2.86 1.17
C PHE A 83 -3.75 4.38 1.31
N GLY A 84 -4.30 5.19 0.40
CA GLY A 84 -4.36 6.64 0.52
C GLY A 84 -3.04 7.37 0.27
N PHE A 85 -2.03 6.73 -0.34
CA PHE A 85 -0.77 7.38 -0.69
C PHE A 85 -0.96 8.55 -1.69
N VAL A 86 -2.06 8.54 -2.45
CA VAL A 86 -2.48 9.64 -3.34
C VAL A 86 -2.76 10.97 -2.60
N THR A 87 -3.10 10.91 -1.32
CA THR A 87 -3.40 12.11 -0.52
C THR A 87 -2.15 12.90 -0.17
N GLY A 88 -0.99 12.23 -0.21
CA GLY A 88 0.30 12.85 -0.02
C GLY A 88 0.59 13.96 -1.02
N ARG A 89 0.92 15.18 -0.58
CA ARG A 89 1.51 16.24 -1.43
C ARG A 89 3.00 16.35 -1.14
N GLY A 90 3.83 16.32 -2.19
CA GLY A 90 5.28 16.48 -2.08
C GLY A 90 5.96 15.46 -1.14
N SER A 91 7.12 15.85 -0.60
CA SER A 91 7.93 15.03 0.30
C SER A 91 7.21 14.61 1.59
N GLU A 92 6.20 15.37 2.03
CA GLU A 92 5.44 15.08 3.25
C GLU A 92 4.61 13.80 3.07
N GLY A 93 3.85 13.72 1.98
CA GLY A 93 3.08 12.51 1.67
C GLY A 93 3.91 11.28 1.34
N GLU A 94 4.97 11.49 0.57
CA GLU A 94 5.85 10.43 0.08
C GLU A 94 6.73 9.84 1.18
N GLN A 95 6.96 10.54 2.29
CA GLN A 95 7.81 10.05 3.37
C GLN A 95 7.05 9.81 4.68
N VAL A 96 6.10 10.68 5.04
CA VAL A 96 5.37 10.56 6.32
C VAL A 96 4.42 9.37 6.29
N LEU A 97 3.64 9.18 5.24
CA LEU A 97 2.65 8.09 5.22
C LEU A 97 3.31 6.69 5.21
N PRO A 98 4.34 6.41 4.38
CA PRO A 98 5.09 5.15 4.50
C PRO A 98 5.72 4.97 5.88
N TRP A 99 6.22 6.05 6.49
CA TRP A 99 6.78 6.00 7.84
C TRP A 99 5.72 5.64 8.89
N VAL A 100 4.53 6.24 8.83
CA VAL A 100 3.40 5.91 9.70
C VAL A 100 3.03 4.44 9.56
N TYR A 101 2.89 3.94 8.32
CA TYR A 101 2.61 2.52 8.11
C TYR A 101 3.72 1.60 8.64
N ARG A 102 5.00 1.93 8.41
CA ARG A 102 6.13 1.15 8.95
C ARG A 102 6.15 1.12 10.47
N LYS A 103 5.76 2.22 11.12
CA LYS A 103 5.61 2.28 12.58
C LYS A 103 4.40 1.51 13.08
N LEU A 104 3.35 1.41 12.27
CA LEU A 104 2.16 0.64 12.61
C LEU A 104 2.40 -0.88 12.55
N ILE A 105 3.23 -1.36 11.63
CA ILE A 105 3.53 -2.79 11.43
C ILE A 105 3.92 -3.53 12.74
N PRO A 106 4.87 -3.05 13.56
CA PRO A 106 5.23 -3.72 14.82
C PRO A 106 4.21 -3.50 15.95
N GLU A 107 3.37 -2.47 15.88
CA GLU A 107 2.43 -2.07 16.94
C GLU A 107 1.07 -2.78 16.85
N CYS A 108 0.79 -3.47 15.74
CA CYS A 108 -0.45 -4.22 15.55
C CYS A 108 -0.18 -5.63 15.00
N THR A 109 -1.09 -6.55 15.29
CA THR A 109 -1.08 -7.85 14.63
C THR A 109 -1.47 -7.69 13.17
N PHE A 110 -0.97 -8.57 12.30
CA PHE A 110 -1.35 -8.54 10.89
C PHE A 110 -2.87 -8.68 10.71
N THR A 111 -3.52 -9.46 11.59
CA THR A 111 -4.98 -9.62 11.58
C THR A 111 -5.76 -8.38 11.97
N GLU A 112 -5.30 -7.61 12.96
CA GLU A 112 -5.87 -6.29 13.22
C GLU A 112 -5.69 -5.34 12.03
N PHE A 113 -4.53 -5.38 11.37
CA PHE A 113 -4.25 -4.52 10.22
C PHE A 113 -5.19 -4.79 9.04
N TRP A 114 -5.24 -6.04 8.54
CA TRP A 114 -6.02 -6.32 7.33
C TRP A 114 -7.53 -6.25 7.58
N THR A 115 -8.00 -6.53 8.80
CA THR A 115 -9.42 -6.36 9.16
C THR A 115 -9.81 -4.89 9.28
N ALA A 116 -8.93 -4.05 9.84
CA ALA A 116 -9.13 -2.60 9.86
C ALA A 116 -9.13 -2.01 8.45
N PHE A 117 -8.25 -2.49 7.56
CA PHE A 117 -8.26 -2.10 6.15
C PHE A 117 -9.58 -2.49 5.47
N GLN A 118 -10.03 -3.74 5.62
CA GLN A 118 -11.30 -4.21 5.04
C GLN A 118 -12.52 -3.41 5.53
N SER A 119 -12.49 -2.95 6.78
CA SER A 119 -13.59 -2.21 7.41
C SER A 119 -13.50 -0.68 7.26
N ASN A 120 -12.52 -0.16 6.51
CA ASN A 120 -12.20 1.28 6.43
C ASN A 120 -11.92 1.95 7.79
N ASN A 121 -11.43 1.18 8.76
CA ASN A 121 -11.09 1.63 10.11
C ASN A 121 -9.59 1.82 10.34
N LEU A 122 -8.80 1.83 9.27
CA LEU A 122 -7.34 1.97 9.34
C LEU A 122 -6.89 3.26 10.03
N VAL A 123 -7.65 4.35 9.84
CA VAL A 123 -7.42 5.63 10.54
C VAL A 123 -7.60 5.48 12.04
N ALA A 124 -8.67 4.83 12.48
CA ALA A 124 -8.92 4.59 13.91
C ALA A 124 -7.85 3.67 14.51
N LEU A 125 -7.34 2.70 13.74
CA LEU A 125 -6.23 1.86 14.15
C LEU A 125 -4.94 2.68 14.35
N MET A 126 -4.61 3.59 13.43
CA MET A 126 -3.46 4.50 13.59
C MET A 126 -3.60 5.38 14.83
N ASP A 127 -4.78 5.93 15.07
CA ASP A 127 -5.04 6.81 16.21
C ASP A 127 -4.96 6.05 17.55
N THR A 128 -5.47 4.81 17.62
CA THR A 128 -5.37 3.96 18.83
C THR A 128 -3.95 3.51 19.14
N LYS A 129 -3.09 3.38 18.13
CA LYS A 129 -1.66 3.08 18.28
C LYS A 129 -0.79 4.34 18.46
N GLY A 130 -1.40 5.51 18.61
CA GLY A 130 -0.71 6.76 18.93
C GLY A 130 -0.09 7.49 17.73
N LEU A 131 -0.34 7.04 16.50
CA LEU A 131 0.21 7.63 15.26
C LEU A 131 -0.68 8.73 14.67
N GLY A 132 -1.69 9.17 15.41
CA GLY A 132 -2.61 10.22 15.00
C GLY A 132 -1.95 11.58 14.71
N PRO A 133 -0.99 12.07 15.51
CA PRO A 133 -0.31 13.33 15.24
C PRO A 133 0.45 13.34 13.90
N GLU A 134 1.13 12.25 13.57
CA GLU A 134 1.92 12.11 12.35
C GLU A 134 1.02 11.86 11.14
N ARG A 135 -0.03 11.06 11.29
CA ARG A 135 -1.08 10.90 10.27
C ARG A 135 -1.71 12.24 9.88
N LYS A 136 -1.96 13.13 10.85
CA LYS A 136 -2.57 14.45 10.61
C LYS A 136 -1.69 15.39 9.78
N GLN A 137 -0.39 15.11 9.64
CA GLN A 137 0.48 15.85 8.72
C GLN A 137 0.09 15.59 7.26
N VAL A 138 -0.48 14.42 6.95
CA VAL A 138 -0.99 14.11 5.62
C VAL A 138 -2.40 14.65 5.47
N GLN A 139 -2.49 15.89 4.97
CA GLN A 139 -3.76 16.57 4.72
C GLN A 139 -4.66 15.71 3.83
N HIS A 140 -5.95 15.63 4.17
CA HIS A 140 -6.98 14.85 3.46
C HIS A 140 -6.90 13.32 3.57
N PHE A 141 -5.88 12.72 4.21
CA PHE A 141 -5.79 11.27 4.38
C PHE A 141 -7.02 10.69 5.12
N GLU A 142 -7.43 11.34 6.22
CA GLU A 142 -8.62 10.92 6.97
C GLU A 142 -9.89 10.94 6.13
N ALA A 143 -10.09 12.04 5.41
CA ALA A 143 -11.26 12.24 4.57
C ALA A 143 -11.28 11.19 3.46
N PHE A 144 -10.12 10.88 2.88
CA PHE A 144 -9.99 9.88 1.82
C PHE A 144 -10.31 8.47 2.33
N MET A 145 -9.72 8.04 3.44
CA MET A 145 -9.93 6.70 3.99
C MET A 145 -11.36 6.45 4.51
N LYS A 146 -12.13 7.51 4.80
CA LYS A 146 -13.54 7.41 5.21
C LYS A 146 -14.51 7.27 4.03
N ILE A 147 -14.07 7.54 2.80
CA ILE A 147 -14.91 7.38 1.61
C ILE A 147 -15.10 5.88 1.39
N LYS A 148 -16.33 5.40 1.57
CA LYS A 148 -16.65 3.99 1.29
C LYS A 148 -16.53 3.76 -0.20
N GLY A 149 -16.04 2.59 -0.63
CA GLY A 149 -15.83 2.26 -2.04
C GLY A 149 -17.05 2.35 -2.97
N ASN A 150 -18.25 2.56 -2.42
CA ASN A 150 -19.50 2.79 -3.17
C ASN A 150 -19.94 4.26 -3.21
N GLU A 151 -19.31 5.13 -2.42
CA GLU A 151 -19.48 6.57 -2.50
C GLU A 151 -18.46 7.07 -3.50
N TRP A 152 -18.93 7.79 -4.52
CA TRP A 152 -18.12 8.28 -5.63
C TRP A 152 -16.84 8.94 -5.10
N CYS A 153 -15.71 8.25 -5.24
CA CYS A 153 -14.41 8.84 -4.95
C CYS A 153 -14.34 10.18 -5.71
N PRO A 154 -14.13 11.33 -5.03
CA PRO A 154 -14.17 12.63 -5.67
C PRO A 154 -13.29 12.60 -6.91
N THR A 155 -13.86 12.97 -8.05
CA THR A 155 -13.23 12.98 -9.39
C THR A 155 -11.85 13.63 -9.40
N VAL A 156 -11.57 14.52 -8.45
CA VAL A 156 -10.27 15.17 -8.19
C VAL A 156 -9.13 14.17 -7.92
N TRP A 157 -9.35 13.05 -7.24
CA TRP A 157 -8.29 12.08 -6.95
C TRP A 157 -7.99 11.17 -8.14
N HIS A 158 -9.02 10.81 -8.92
CA HIS A 158 -8.83 10.17 -10.23
C HIS A 158 -8.15 11.12 -11.21
N LEU A 159 -8.52 12.41 -11.23
CA LEU A 159 -7.84 13.44 -12.02
C LEU A 159 -6.37 13.59 -11.60
N ARG A 160 -6.05 13.48 -10.31
CA ARG A 160 -4.66 13.53 -9.85
C ARG A 160 -3.87 12.31 -10.32
N LEU A 161 -4.47 11.12 -10.31
CA LEU A 161 -3.88 9.91 -10.90
C LEU A 161 -3.71 10.04 -12.43
N PHE A 162 -4.68 10.66 -13.09
CA PHE A 162 -4.67 10.93 -14.53
C PHE A 162 -3.54 11.90 -14.92
N VAL A 163 -3.38 13.00 -14.19
CA VAL A 163 -2.32 13.99 -14.43
C VAL A 163 -0.91 13.43 -14.16
N HIS A 164 -0.77 12.44 -13.26
CA HIS A 164 0.52 11.78 -12.99
C HIS A 164 0.77 10.53 -13.85
N SER A 165 -0.16 10.16 -14.73
CA SER A 165 0.04 9.08 -15.72
C SER A 165 0.55 9.70 -17.02
N PRO A 166 1.80 9.47 -17.44
CA PRO A 166 2.25 9.90 -18.76
C PRO A 166 1.54 9.04 -19.80
N ASN A 167 0.82 9.67 -20.73
CA ASN A 167 0.00 9.09 -21.81
C ASN A 167 -1.38 8.59 -21.40
N VAL A 168 -2.34 9.51 -21.41
CA VAL A 168 -3.64 9.20 -21.99
C VAL A 168 -4.02 10.38 -22.87
N ASP A 169 -3.97 10.18 -24.19
CA ASP A 169 -4.57 11.13 -25.11
C ASP A 169 -6.09 11.21 -24.80
N PRO A 170 -6.68 12.41 -24.75
CA PRO A 170 -8.12 12.55 -24.61
C PRO A 170 -8.84 11.99 -25.86
N PRO A 171 -10.04 11.42 -25.71
CA PRO A 171 -10.85 10.92 -26.82
C PRO A 171 -11.25 12.03 -27.81
#